data_AF-A0A950WHE6-F1
#
_entry.id   AF-A0A950WHE6-F1
#
_cell.length_a   1.000
_cell.length_b   1.000
_cell.length_c   1.000
_cell.angle_alpha   90.00
_cell.angle_beta   90.00
_cell.angle_gamma   90.00
#
_symmetry.space_group_name_H-M   'P 1'
#
loop_
_entity.id
_entity.type
_entity.pdbx_description
1 polymer ?
#
loop_
_entity_poly.entity_id
_entity_poly.type
_entity_poly.pdbx_seq_one_letter_code
_entity_poly.pdbx_strand_id
1 'polypeptide(L)'
;GRPNCGVLAAPILAMAALVTMNVAAHGRVSLSPYGNMFLLARVIYDGPGMQALRTHCPSAGWRLCPFVDRFPQTSDQFLWRADSPVMLAGGHKAVSADADAIIRIALHDNPGAEIGAFVHNTLRQLTMFETGDEIHAWPGSVTPWIDRDFPPAERARYAAALQTQDLLAVPNWMQDLHAVTALIGVMGCAAVLIIGWRRRHAAAGFAAATLIAVVANAAISGGLSTPHHRYQSRAMMLAPAVALLGGAALRRSAPVS
;
A
#
# COMPACT_ATOMS: atom_id res chain seq x y z
N GLY A 1 -24.22 -4.41 -26.88
CA GLY A 1 -23.88 -2.99 -26.73
C GLY A 1 -22.44 -2.80 -27.14
N ARG A 2 -22.13 -1.79 -27.97
CA ARG A 2 -20.74 -1.48 -28.33
C ARG A 2 -20.01 -1.04 -27.06
N PRO A 3 -18.81 -1.55 -26.74
CA PRO A 3 -18.05 -1.06 -25.60
C PRO A 3 -17.81 0.44 -25.79
N ASN A 4 -18.27 1.26 -24.84
CA ASN A 4 -18.03 2.70 -24.88
C ASN A 4 -16.53 2.95 -24.73
N CYS A 5 -15.84 3.22 -25.84
CA CYS A 5 -14.42 3.58 -25.88
C CYS A 5 -14.08 4.76 -24.95
N GLY A 6 -15.06 5.57 -24.52
CA GLY A 6 -14.88 6.67 -23.58
C GLY A 6 -14.55 6.27 -22.14
N VAL A 7 -14.91 5.07 -21.67
CA VAL A 7 -14.71 4.67 -20.26
C VAL A 7 -13.21 4.48 -19.93
N LEU A 8 -12.42 4.04 -20.90
CA LEU A 8 -10.97 3.86 -20.73
C LEU A 8 -10.17 5.11 -21.11
N ALA A 9 -10.80 6.10 -21.77
CA ALA A 9 -10.10 7.31 -22.19
C ALA A 9 -9.49 8.05 -20.99
N ALA A 10 -10.26 8.25 -19.92
CA ALA A 10 -9.79 8.92 -18.70
C ALA A 10 -8.60 8.23 -18.02
N PRO A 11 -8.63 6.92 -17.69
CA PRO A 11 -7.48 6.26 -17.08
C PRO A 11 -6.26 6.20 -18.01
N ILE A 12 -6.46 6.05 -19.33
CA ILE A 12 -5.35 6.10 -20.30
C ILE A 12 -4.70 7.48 -20.29
N LEU A 13 -5.49 8.56 -20.31
CA LEU A 13 -4.99 9.93 -20.29
C LEU A 13 -4.25 10.24 -18.99
N ALA A 14 -4.77 9.74 -17.85
CA ALA A 14 -4.10 9.85 -16.56
C ALA A 14 -2.76 9.09 -16.53
N MET A 15 -2.70 7.86 -17.05
CA MET A 15 -1.45 7.10 -17.17
C MET A 15 -0.46 7.79 -18.09
N ALA A 16 -0.91 8.30 -19.25
CA ALA A 16 -0.07 9.03 -20.18
C ALA A 16 0.52 10.31 -19.55
N ALA A 17 -0.29 11.08 -18.83
CA ALA A 17 0.16 12.26 -18.11
C ALA A 17 1.20 11.91 -17.02
N LEU A 18 0.96 10.84 -16.26
CA LEU A 18 1.88 10.36 -15.22
C LEU A 18 3.23 9.93 -15.82
N VAL A 19 3.21 9.12 -16.89
CA VAL A 19 4.43 8.69 -17.58
C VAL A 19 5.18 9.89 -18.16
N THR A 20 4.47 10.85 -18.76
CA THR A 20 5.07 12.07 -19.31
C THR A 20 5.80 12.87 -18.24
N MET A 21 5.18 13.03 -17.06
CA MET A 21 5.82 13.70 -15.93
C MET A 21 7.06 12.93 -15.44
N ASN A 22 7.01 11.60 -15.38
CA ASN A 22 8.16 10.80 -14.99
C ASN A 22 9.31 10.87 -16.00
N VAL A 23 9.01 10.97 -17.30
CA VAL A 23 10.03 11.22 -18.32
C VAL A 23 10.63 12.62 -18.13
N ALA A 24 9.81 13.66 -17.92
CA ALA A 24 10.28 15.03 -17.75
C ALA A 24 11.13 15.22 -16.48
N ALA A 25 10.71 14.66 -15.35
CA ALA A 25 11.35 14.86 -14.05
C ALA A 25 12.50 13.87 -13.77
N HIS A 26 12.45 12.67 -14.35
CA HIS A 26 13.37 11.58 -14.01
C HIS A 26 14.03 10.91 -15.22
N GLY A 27 13.65 11.26 -16.45
CA GLY A 27 14.19 10.66 -17.67
C GLY A 27 13.81 9.19 -17.85
N ARG A 28 12.73 8.72 -17.20
CA ARG A 28 12.31 7.30 -17.21
C ARG A 28 10.88 7.14 -17.69
N VAL A 29 10.66 6.23 -18.64
CA VAL A 29 9.33 5.77 -19.04
C VAL A 29 8.84 4.75 -18.00
N SER A 30 8.17 5.25 -16.96
CA SER A 30 7.64 4.42 -15.88
C SER A 30 6.42 5.07 -15.24
N LEU A 31 5.53 4.26 -14.65
CA LEU A 31 4.47 4.73 -13.77
C LEU A 31 5.03 5.08 -12.38
N SER A 32 6.10 4.40 -11.95
CA SER A 32 6.77 4.58 -10.67
C SER A 32 8.28 4.38 -10.85
N PRO A 33 9.05 5.46 -11.10
CA PRO A 33 10.47 5.38 -11.49
C PRO A 33 11.39 4.68 -10.50
N TYR A 34 11.01 4.66 -9.21
CA TYR A 34 11.78 4.07 -8.10
C TYR A 34 10.90 3.12 -7.24
N GLY A 35 9.77 2.64 -7.79
CA GLY A 35 8.88 1.72 -7.08
C GLY A 35 9.54 0.39 -6.70
N ASN A 36 10.61 0.02 -7.41
CA ASN A 36 11.41 -1.17 -7.13
C ASN A 36 12.06 -1.15 -5.72
N MET A 37 12.20 0.00 -5.07
CA MET A 37 12.74 0.06 -3.70
C MET A 37 11.81 -0.60 -2.68
N PHE A 38 10.49 -0.49 -2.85
CA PHE A 38 9.53 -1.15 -1.98
C PHE A 38 9.56 -2.66 -2.16
N LEU A 39 9.62 -3.11 -3.42
CA LEU A 39 9.74 -4.54 -3.71
C LEU A 39 11.10 -5.10 -3.26
N LEU A 40 12.19 -4.33 -3.41
CA LEU A 40 13.50 -4.70 -2.88
C LEU A 40 13.45 -4.89 -1.38
N ALA A 41 12.88 -3.93 -0.64
CA ALA A 41 12.69 -4.09 0.80
C ALA A 41 11.83 -5.33 1.10
N ARG A 42 10.73 -5.55 0.37
CA ARG A 42 9.85 -6.70 0.57
C ARG A 42 10.60 -8.03 0.42
N VAL A 43 11.27 -8.26 -0.71
CA VAL A 43 12.02 -9.51 -0.95
C VAL A 43 13.14 -9.72 0.08
N ILE A 44 13.77 -8.63 0.56
CA ILE A 44 14.81 -8.71 1.60
C ILE A 44 14.22 -9.19 2.92
N TYR A 45 13.10 -8.61 3.35
CA TYR A 45 12.46 -8.94 4.61
C TYR A 45 11.55 -10.17 4.56
N ASP A 46 11.23 -10.68 3.36
CA ASP A 46 10.70 -12.03 3.16
C ASP A 46 11.78 -13.11 3.27
N GLY A 47 13.06 -12.74 3.10
CA GLY A 47 14.20 -13.64 3.21
C GLY A 47 14.98 -13.84 1.91
N PRO A 48 14.34 -14.17 0.76
CA PRO A 48 15.03 -14.43 -0.51
C PRO A 48 15.99 -13.32 -0.96
N GLY A 49 15.62 -12.05 -0.78
CA GLY A 49 16.47 -10.91 -1.11
C GLY A 49 17.71 -10.80 -0.23
N MET A 50 17.59 -11.11 1.07
CA MET A 50 18.73 -11.14 1.98
C MET A 50 19.67 -12.30 1.64
N GLN A 51 19.13 -13.46 1.25
CA GLN A 51 19.93 -14.57 0.76
C GLN A 51 20.67 -14.21 -0.53
N ALA A 52 20.00 -13.58 -1.49
CA ALA A 52 20.61 -13.10 -2.73
C ALA A 52 21.76 -12.12 -2.45
N LEU A 53 21.57 -11.17 -1.53
CA LEU A 53 22.63 -10.26 -1.10
C LEU A 53 23.83 -11.01 -0.52
N ARG A 54 23.62 -11.92 0.45
CA ARG A 54 24.70 -12.66 1.09
C ARG A 54 25.49 -13.52 0.11
N THR A 55 24.81 -14.17 -0.84
CA THR A 55 25.46 -15.03 -1.84
C THR A 55 26.25 -14.24 -2.88
N HIS A 56 25.70 -13.13 -3.38
CA HIS A 56 26.25 -12.45 -4.56
C HIS A 56 27.13 -11.24 -4.23
N CYS A 57 27.05 -10.67 -3.03
CA CYS A 57 27.82 -9.48 -2.67
C CYS A 57 29.34 -9.58 -2.83
N PRO A 58 30.01 -10.75 -2.65
CA PRO A 58 31.44 -10.87 -2.91
C PRO A 58 31.87 -10.56 -4.35
N SER A 59 30.95 -10.63 -5.33
CA SER A 59 31.27 -10.46 -6.76
C SER A 59 30.39 -9.43 -7.50
N ALA A 60 29.21 -9.10 -6.98
CA ALA A 60 28.23 -8.28 -7.70
C ALA A 60 28.52 -6.76 -7.67
N GLY A 61 29.25 -6.27 -6.65
CA GLY A 61 29.56 -4.85 -6.52
C GLY A 61 28.36 -3.94 -6.26
N TRP A 62 27.22 -4.48 -5.80
CA TRP A 62 26.04 -3.67 -5.48
C TRP A 62 26.28 -2.74 -4.31
N ARG A 63 25.61 -1.59 -4.33
CA ARG A 63 25.76 -0.52 -3.35
C ARG A 63 25.41 -0.93 -1.92
N LEU A 64 24.54 -1.93 -1.74
CA LEU A 64 24.15 -2.45 -0.44
C LEU A 64 25.17 -3.42 0.18
N CYS A 65 26.13 -3.93 -0.60
CA CYS A 65 27.05 -4.97 -0.14
C CYS A 65 27.95 -4.57 1.04
N PRO A 66 28.46 -3.33 1.15
CA PRO A 66 29.19 -2.88 2.34
C PRO A 66 28.38 -2.85 3.65
N PHE A 67 27.07 -3.10 3.56
CA PHE A 67 26.13 -3.00 4.68
C PHE A 67 25.37 -4.29 4.95
N VAL A 68 25.67 -5.40 4.26
CA VAL A 68 24.89 -6.66 4.31
C VAL A 68 24.67 -7.20 5.73
N ASP A 69 25.63 -6.99 6.64
CA ASP A 69 25.56 -7.44 8.04
C ASP A 69 24.96 -6.40 9.01
N ARG A 70 24.50 -5.25 8.50
CA ARG A 70 24.00 -4.11 9.30
C ARG A 70 22.59 -3.68 8.92
N PHE A 71 21.78 -4.61 8.41
CA PHE A 71 20.39 -4.33 8.10
C PHE A 71 19.56 -4.18 9.39
N PRO A 72 18.66 -3.19 9.46
CA PRO A 72 17.79 -3.01 10.62
C PRO A 72 16.71 -4.10 10.67
N GLN A 73 15.95 -4.14 11.76
CA GLN A 73 14.95 -5.19 11.98
C GLN A 73 13.72 -5.10 11.07
N THR A 74 13.42 -3.93 10.50
CA THR A 74 12.21 -3.74 9.69
C THR A 74 12.48 -3.05 8.35
N SER A 75 11.63 -3.31 7.37
CA SER A 75 11.64 -2.68 6.04
C SER A 75 11.51 -1.16 6.13
N ASP A 76 10.68 -0.62 7.02
CA ASP A 76 10.54 0.83 7.20
C ASP A 76 11.82 1.46 7.74
N GLN A 77 12.49 0.77 8.67
CA GLN A 77 13.79 1.23 9.16
C GLN A 77 14.84 1.20 8.06
N PHE A 78 14.82 0.17 7.21
CA PHE A 78 15.72 0.04 6.06
C PHE A 78 15.49 1.14 5.02
N LEU A 79 14.24 1.47 4.71
CA LEU A 79 13.89 2.50 3.74
C LEU A 79 14.17 3.91 4.30
N TRP A 80 13.70 4.20 5.52
CA TRP A 80 13.48 5.60 5.92
C TRP A 80 14.43 6.13 6.98
N ARG A 81 15.12 5.29 7.77
CA ARG A 81 16.04 5.82 8.79
C ARG A 81 17.23 6.51 8.13
N ALA A 82 17.67 7.62 8.71
CA ALA A 82 18.82 8.39 8.22
C ALA A 82 20.13 7.58 8.23
N ASP A 83 20.26 6.62 9.15
CA ASP A 83 21.42 5.72 9.29
C ASP A 83 21.21 4.36 8.61
N SER A 84 20.17 4.20 7.78
CA SER A 84 19.89 2.93 7.11
C SER A 84 20.93 2.60 6.03
N PRO A 85 21.10 1.31 5.67
CA PRO A 85 21.91 0.91 4.52
C PRO A 85 21.54 1.64 3.23
N VAL A 86 20.25 1.94 3.00
CA VAL A 86 19.80 2.68 1.81
C VAL A 86 20.38 4.09 1.79
N MET A 87 20.30 4.80 2.91
CA MET A 87 20.78 6.17 3.02
C MET A 87 22.31 6.24 2.96
N LEU A 88 23.00 5.33 3.65
CA LEU A 88 24.46 5.22 3.63
C LEU A 88 25.03 4.83 2.26
N ALA A 89 24.26 4.08 1.46
CA ALA A 89 24.61 3.66 0.10
C ALA A 89 24.38 4.73 -1.00
N GLY A 90 24.04 5.96 -0.60
CA GLY A 90 23.78 7.09 -1.50
C GLY A 90 22.30 7.38 -1.75
N GLY A 91 21.41 6.80 -0.95
CA GLY A 91 19.97 7.03 -0.98
C GLY A 91 19.20 6.17 -1.98
N HIS A 92 17.87 6.25 -1.89
CA HIS A 92 16.90 5.46 -2.66
C HIS A 92 17.19 5.42 -4.17
N LYS A 93 17.47 6.58 -4.78
CA LYS A 93 17.72 6.68 -6.23
C LYS A 93 18.99 5.92 -6.64
N ALA A 94 20.03 5.98 -5.81
CA ALA A 94 21.28 5.30 -6.08
C ALA A 94 21.14 3.78 -5.95
N VAL A 95 20.52 3.31 -4.86
CA VAL A 95 20.27 1.89 -4.60
C VAL A 95 19.29 1.27 -5.61
N SER A 96 18.31 2.04 -6.07
CA SER A 96 17.34 1.61 -7.08
C SER A 96 17.99 1.13 -8.39
N ALA A 97 19.22 1.56 -8.69
CA ALA A 97 19.97 1.08 -9.87
C ALA A 97 20.34 -0.41 -9.77
N ASP A 98 20.55 -0.93 -8.56
CA ASP A 98 20.93 -2.34 -8.31
C ASP A 98 19.71 -3.20 -7.93
N ALA A 99 18.62 -2.56 -7.50
CA ALA A 99 17.44 -3.21 -6.93
C ALA A 99 16.85 -4.30 -7.83
N ASP A 100 16.68 -4.03 -9.13
CA ASP A 100 16.04 -4.97 -10.06
C ASP A 100 16.85 -6.27 -10.24
N ALA A 101 18.18 -6.18 -10.18
CA ALA A 101 19.05 -7.36 -10.26
C ALA A 101 18.88 -8.24 -9.01
N ILE A 102 18.89 -7.61 -7.82
CA ILE A 102 18.69 -8.30 -6.54
C ILE A 102 17.31 -8.96 -6.49
N ILE A 103 16.25 -8.22 -6.85
CA ILE A 103 14.87 -8.73 -6.88
C ILE A 103 14.79 -9.92 -7.82
N ARG A 104 15.33 -9.82 -9.04
CA ARG A 104 15.28 -10.91 -10.01
C ARG A 104 15.95 -12.19 -9.50
N ILE A 105 17.12 -12.06 -8.89
CA ILE A 105 17.85 -13.20 -8.30
C ILE A 105 17.05 -13.80 -7.15
N ALA A 106 16.51 -12.96 -6.25
CA ALA A 106 15.69 -13.42 -5.14
C ALA A 106 14.47 -14.24 -5.61
N LEU A 107 13.75 -13.74 -6.62
CA LEU A 107 12.59 -14.42 -7.20
C LEU A 107 12.97 -15.71 -7.94
N HIS A 108 14.11 -15.72 -8.62
CA HIS A 108 14.55 -16.86 -9.41
C HIS A 108 15.09 -18.00 -8.53
N ASP A 109 15.88 -17.67 -7.52
CA ASP A 109 16.57 -18.67 -6.70
C ASP A 109 15.64 -19.30 -5.65
N ASN A 110 14.62 -18.55 -5.19
CA ASN A 110 13.69 -19.03 -4.16
C ASN A 110 12.22 -18.68 -4.45
N PRO A 111 11.65 -19.08 -5.61
CA PRO A 111 10.29 -18.67 -6.01
C PRO A 111 9.22 -19.15 -5.04
N GLY A 112 9.36 -20.38 -4.51
CA GLY A 112 8.39 -20.93 -3.56
C GLY A 112 8.34 -20.19 -2.23
N ALA A 113 9.51 -19.76 -1.72
CA ALA A 113 9.59 -18.98 -0.49
C ALA A 113 8.95 -17.60 -0.69
N GLU A 114 9.22 -16.94 -1.81
CA GLU A 114 8.62 -15.64 -2.10
C GLU A 114 7.10 -15.74 -2.29
N ILE A 115 6.60 -16.73 -3.04
CA ILE A 115 5.15 -16.93 -3.21
C ILE A 115 4.48 -17.18 -1.86
N GLY A 116 5.09 -18.01 -1.01
CA GLY A 116 4.60 -18.27 0.35
C GLY A 116 4.55 -17.00 1.19
N ALA A 117 5.61 -16.19 1.14
CA ALA A 117 5.70 -14.93 1.87
C ALA A 117 4.69 -13.90 1.35
N PHE A 118 4.54 -13.76 0.04
CA PHE A 118 3.54 -12.92 -0.61
C PHE A 118 2.11 -13.27 -0.14
N VAL A 119 1.76 -14.56 -0.15
CA VAL A 119 0.44 -15.03 0.31
C VAL A 119 0.25 -14.74 1.79
N HIS A 120 1.24 -15.05 2.63
CA HIS A 120 1.17 -14.78 4.06
C HIS A 120 1.00 -13.29 4.34
N ASN A 121 1.80 -12.43 3.71
CA ASN A 121 1.70 -10.98 3.87
C ASN A 121 0.36 -10.43 3.36
N THR A 122 -0.20 -10.99 2.29
CA THR A 122 -1.54 -10.66 1.78
C THR A 122 -2.62 -11.01 2.82
N LEU A 123 -2.57 -12.21 3.39
CA LEU A 123 -3.51 -12.65 4.42
C LEU A 123 -3.39 -11.81 5.69
N ARG A 124 -2.17 -11.50 6.12
CA ARG A 124 -1.90 -10.60 7.24
C ARG A 124 -2.47 -9.20 6.97
N GLN A 125 -2.28 -8.67 5.77
CA GLN A 125 -2.78 -7.35 5.41
C GLN A 125 -4.32 -7.31 5.42
N LEU A 126 -5.01 -8.38 5.01
CA LEU A 126 -6.49 -8.46 5.07
C LEU A 126 -7.05 -8.26 6.48
N THR A 127 -6.29 -8.59 7.53
CA THR A 127 -6.70 -8.40 8.93
C THR A 127 -6.15 -7.11 9.56
N MET A 128 -5.22 -6.42 8.89
CA MET A 128 -4.64 -5.16 9.35
C MET A 128 -5.34 -3.97 8.72
N PHE A 129 -6.42 -3.49 9.32
CA PHE A 129 -7.23 -2.36 8.82
C PHE A 129 -7.71 -1.40 9.92
N GLU A 130 -6.96 -1.33 11.02
CA GLU A 130 -7.27 -0.38 12.11
C GLU A 130 -7.15 1.07 11.62
N THR A 131 -7.94 1.95 12.23
CA THR A 131 -7.89 3.39 11.96
C THR A 131 -6.78 4.02 12.79
N GLY A 132 -6.24 5.15 12.37
CA GLY A 132 -5.31 5.92 13.20
C GLY A 132 -3.87 5.41 13.24
N ASP A 133 -3.53 4.48 12.36
CA ASP A 133 -2.14 4.18 12.02
C ASP A 133 -1.39 5.47 11.67
N GLU A 134 -0.19 5.65 12.23
CA GLU A 134 0.66 6.86 12.13
C GLU A 134 0.10 8.14 12.78
N ILE A 135 -0.97 8.06 13.59
CA ILE A 135 -1.41 9.17 14.46
C ILE A 135 -0.56 9.19 15.73
N HIS A 136 0.65 9.71 15.58
CA HIS A 136 1.56 10.05 16.67
C HIS A 136 2.49 11.18 16.20
N ALA A 137 3.33 11.69 17.10
CA ALA A 137 4.32 12.71 16.82
C ALA A 137 5.47 12.16 15.96
N TRP A 138 6.07 13.04 15.15
CA TRP A 138 7.15 12.71 14.21
C TRP A 138 8.39 13.60 14.40
N PRO A 139 9.00 13.61 15.59
CA PRO A 139 10.07 14.55 15.93
C PRO A 139 11.34 14.36 15.11
N GLY A 140 11.63 13.13 14.66
CA GLY A 140 12.84 12.83 13.88
C GLY A 140 12.68 12.95 12.37
N SER A 141 11.45 13.00 11.85
CA SER A 141 11.20 12.92 10.40
C SER A 141 10.39 14.09 9.85
N VAL A 142 9.36 14.58 10.54
CA VAL A 142 8.48 15.65 10.04
C VAL A 142 8.85 16.99 10.67
N THR A 143 9.00 17.03 12.00
CA THR A 143 9.33 18.26 12.74
C THR A 143 10.52 19.03 12.15
N PRO A 144 11.65 18.39 11.74
CA PRO A 144 12.78 19.12 11.18
C PRO A 144 12.46 19.84 9.86
N TRP A 145 11.55 19.30 9.04
CA TRP A 145 11.11 19.95 7.79
C TRP A 145 10.20 21.13 8.08
N ILE A 146 9.28 20.98 9.03
CA ILE A 146 8.43 22.09 9.48
C ILE A 146 9.28 23.22 10.03
N ASP A 147 10.28 22.90 10.86
CA ASP A 147 11.13 23.91 11.47
C ASP A 147 11.99 24.67 10.46
N ARG A 148 12.45 23.99 9.41
CA ARG A 148 13.30 24.55 8.37
C ARG A 148 12.52 25.35 7.32
N ASP A 149 11.39 24.83 6.87
CA ASP A 149 10.75 25.28 5.63
C ASP A 149 9.51 26.17 5.86
N PHE A 150 8.98 26.24 7.09
CA PHE A 150 7.73 26.95 7.37
C PHE A 150 7.90 28.22 8.23
N PRO A 151 7.05 29.25 8.04
CA PRO A 151 7.08 30.46 8.85
C PRO A 151 6.83 30.22 10.34
N PRO A 152 7.27 31.12 11.24
CA PRO A 152 7.12 30.97 12.69
C PRO A 152 5.70 30.67 13.16
N ALA A 153 4.69 31.28 12.54
CA ALA A 153 3.28 31.04 12.88
C ALA A 153 2.85 29.59 12.63
N GLU A 154 3.24 29.00 11.50
CA GLU A 154 2.91 27.61 11.18
C GLU A 154 3.68 26.62 12.04
N ARG A 155 4.95 26.92 12.38
CA ARG A 155 5.72 26.13 13.36
C ARG A 155 5.04 26.11 14.71
N ALA A 156 4.58 27.26 15.20
CA ALA A 156 3.85 27.35 16.46
C ALA A 156 2.53 26.56 16.44
N ARG A 157 1.78 26.62 15.33
CA ARG A 157 0.55 25.85 15.15
C ARG A 157 0.82 24.34 15.10
N TYR A 158 1.87 23.93 14.39
CA TYR A 158 2.30 22.53 14.34
C TYR A 158 2.72 22.01 15.72
N ALA A 159 3.54 22.76 16.47
CA ALA A 159 3.94 22.41 17.83
C ALA A 159 2.74 22.35 18.80
N ALA A 160 1.73 23.20 18.58
CA ALA A 160 0.48 23.21 19.35
C ALA A 160 -0.53 22.11 18.94
N ALA A 161 -0.29 21.36 17.86
CA ALA A 161 -1.24 20.37 17.36
C ALA A 161 -1.31 19.15 18.29
N LEU A 162 -2.52 18.61 18.47
CA LEU A 162 -2.75 17.43 19.31
C LEU A 162 -1.91 16.23 18.89
N GLN A 163 -1.74 15.99 17.58
CA GLN A 163 -0.92 14.88 17.09
C GLN A 163 0.57 15.10 17.42
N THR A 164 1.09 16.32 17.26
CA THR A 164 2.49 16.65 17.56
C THR A 164 2.81 16.51 19.05
N GLN A 165 1.79 16.68 19.90
CA GLN A 165 1.89 16.49 21.35
C GLN A 165 1.56 15.06 21.81
N ASP A 166 1.32 14.12 20.88
CA ASP A 166 0.86 12.75 21.19
C ASP A 166 -0.44 12.71 22.03
N LEU A 167 -1.28 13.74 21.90
CA LEU A 167 -2.58 13.85 22.56
C LEU A 167 -3.75 13.42 21.68
N LEU A 168 -3.52 13.28 20.36
CA LEU A 168 -4.54 12.79 19.44
C LEU A 168 -4.52 11.26 19.45
N ALA A 169 -5.62 10.66 19.89
CA ALA A 169 -5.79 9.21 19.87
C ALA A 169 -7.15 8.83 19.26
N VAL A 170 -7.22 7.66 18.64
CA VAL A 170 -8.48 7.05 18.22
C VAL A 170 -8.97 6.12 19.33
N PRO A 171 -10.07 6.44 20.02
CA PRO A 171 -10.58 5.61 21.09
C PRO A 171 -10.97 4.21 20.61
N ASN A 172 -10.81 3.19 21.45
CA ASN A 172 -11.09 1.79 21.12
C ASN A 172 -12.51 1.58 20.57
N TRP A 173 -13.52 2.26 21.12
CA TRP A 173 -14.90 2.12 20.63
C TRP A 173 -15.06 2.59 19.17
N MET A 174 -14.29 3.60 18.72
CA MET A 174 -14.30 4.03 17.32
C MET A 174 -13.61 3.01 16.43
N GLN A 175 -12.56 2.36 16.93
CA GLN A 175 -11.89 1.27 16.23
C GLN A 175 -12.84 0.10 16.03
N ASP A 176 -13.52 -0.32 17.11
CA ASP A 176 -14.49 -1.41 17.08
C ASP A 176 -15.64 -1.08 16.11
N LEU A 177 -16.16 0.15 16.18
CA LEU A 177 -17.21 0.61 15.25
C LEU A 177 -16.74 0.54 13.80
N HIS A 178 -15.52 1.01 13.50
CA HIS A 178 -14.97 0.94 12.15
C HIS A 178 -14.81 -0.50 11.69
N ALA A 179 -14.25 -1.37 12.54
CA ALA A 179 -14.02 -2.76 12.21
C ALA A 179 -15.31 -3.54 11.98
N VAL A 180 -16.29 -3.38 12.87
CA VAL A 180 -17.63 -4.00 12.73
C VAL A 180 -18.33 -3.48 11.48
N THR A 181 -18.28 -2.17 11.21
CA THR A 181 -18.89 -1.59 10.00
C THR A 181 -18.26 -2.13 8.73
N ALA A 182 -16.93 -2.24 8.70
CA ALA A 182 -16.20 -2.82 7.57
C ALA A 182 -16.60 -4.28 7.33
N LEU A 183 -16.61 -5.12 8.37
CA LEU A 183 -16.97 -6.54 8.27
C LEU A 183 -18.43 -6.72 7.84
N ILE A 184 -19.36 -5.96 8.41
CA ILE A 184 -20.77 -5.94 7.97
C ILE A 184 -20.87 -5.51 6.51
N GLY A 185 -20.09 -4.51 6.09
CA GLY A 185 -20.03 -4.06 4.70
C GLY A 185 -19.54 -5.15 3.75
N VAL A 186 -18.50 -5.90 4.11
CA VAL A 186 -17.99 -7.03 3.31
C VAL A 186 -19.03 -8.14 3.21
N MET A 187 -19.65 -8.54 4.33
CA MET A 187 -20.75 -9.52 4.33
C MET A 187 -21.94 -9.04 3.50
N GLY A 188 -22.29 -7.76 3.60
CA GLY A 188 -23.34 -7.14 2.80
C GLY A 188 -23.03 -7.13 1.31
N CYS A 189 -21.78 -6.85 0.92
CA CYS A 189 -21.33 -6.98 -0.47
C CYS A 189 -21.45 -8.42 -0.96
N ALA A 190 -21.07 -9.42 -0.16
CA ALA A 190 -21.24 -10.82 -0.53
C ALA A 190 -22.72 -11.17 -0.74
N ALA A 191 -23.62 -10.70 0.12
CA ALA A 191 -25.05 -10.88 -0.04
C ALA A 191 -25.61 -10.18 -1.31
N VAL A 192 -25.23 -8.93 -1.56
CA VAL A 192 -25.59 -8.18 -2.77
C VAL A 192 -25.08 -8.88 -4.03
N LEU A 193 -23.86 -9.41 -3.99
CA LEU A 193 -23.29 -10.20 -5.09
C LEU A 193 -24.14 -11.43 -5.37
N ILE A 194 -24.43 -12.25 -4.35
CA ILE A 194 -25.20 -13.50 -4.52
C ILE A 194 -26.62 -13.21 -5.02
N ILE A 195 -27.34 -12.28 -4.38
CA ILE A 195 -28.73 -11.95 -4.74
C ILE A 195 -28.78 -11.26 -6.10
N GLY A 196 -27.91 -10.28 -6.32
CA GLY A 196 -27.84 -9.55 -7.59
C GLY A 196 -27.46 -10.45 -8.75
N TRP A 197 -26.55 -11.41 -8.53
CA TRP A 197 -26.18 -12.39 -9.56
C TRP A 197 -27.37 -13.25 -9.95
N ARG A 198 -28.10 -13.80 -8.97
CA ARG A 198 -29.32 -14.58 -9.21
C ARG A 198 -30.41 -13.78 -9.92
N ARG A 199 -30.52 -12.48 -9.64
CA ARG A 199 -31.48 -11.57 -10.26
C ARG A 199 -30.97 -10.89 -11.55
N ARG A 200 -29.75 -11.22 -12.00
CA ARG A 200 -29.06 -10.55 -13.13
C ARG A 200 -29.03 -9.01 -13.01
N HIS A 201 -28.88 -8.52 -11.79
CA HIS A 201 -28.91 -7.10 -11.46
C HIS A 201 -27.50 -6.49 -11.45
N ALA A 202 -27.34 -5.27 -11.98
CA ALA A 202 -26.04 -4.60 -12.12
C ALA A 202 -25.30 -4.41 -10.78
N ALA A 203 -26.02 -4.34 -9.65
CA ALA A 203 -25.45 -4.24 -8.31
C ALA A 203 -24.45 -5.37 -7.98
N ALA A 204 -24.61 -6.56 -8.58
CA ALA A 204 -23.68 -7.67 -8.40
C ALA A 204 -22.28 -7.33 -8.93
N GLY A 205 -22.19 -6.60 -10.05
CA GLY A 205 -20.91 -6.19 -10.63
C GLY A 205 -20.15 -5.25 -9.70
N PHE A 206 -20.83 -4.27 -9.10
CA PHE A 206 -20.23 -3.35 -8.13
C PHE A 206 -19.78 -4.06 -6.85
N ALA A 207 -20.59 -4.99 -6.33
CA ALA A 207 -20.22 -5.80 -5.18
C ALA A 207 -19.01 -6.69 -5.46
N ALA A 208 -18.97 -7.38 -6.62
CA ALA A 208 -17.82 -8.17 -7.04
C ALA A 208 -16.56 -7.31 -7.18
N ALA A 209 -16.66 -6.17 -7.87
CA ALA A 209 -15.54 -5.24 -8.04
C ALA A 209 -14.98 -4.75 -6.69
N THR A 210 -15.86 -4.50 -5.72
CA THR A 210 -15.46 -4.05 -4.38
C THR A 210 -14.74 -5.14 -3.60
N LEU A 211 -15.25 -6.38 -3.61
CA LEU A 211 -14.60 -7.51 -2.96
C LEU A 211 -13.24 -7.83 -3.60
N ILE A 212 -13.16 -7.78 -4.93
CA ILE A 212 -11.90 -7.93 -5.66
C ILE A 212 -10.94 -6.79 -5.29
N ALA A 213 -11.40 -5.55 -5.22
CA ALA A 213 -10.57 -4.40 -4.85
C ALA A 213 -10.00 -4.54 -3.43
N VAL A 214 -10.79 -5.04 -2.47
CA VAL A 214 -10.32 -5.33 -1.11
C VAL A 214 -9.19 -6.36 -1.10
N VAL A 215 -9.34 -7.47 -1.83
CA VAL A 215 -8.31 -8.51 -1.93
C VAL A 215 -7.08 -8.01 -2.68
N ALA A 216 -7.29 -7.33 -3.80
CA ALA A 216 -6.21 -6.76 -4.61
C ALA A 216 -5.42 -5.70 -3.83
N ASN A 217 -6.07 -4.85 -3.04
CA ASN A 217 -5.39 -3.88 -2.20
C ASN A 217 -4.49 -4.58 -1.17
N ALA A 218 -4.98 -5.63 -0.50
CA ALA A 218 -4.15 -6.43 0.41
C ALA A 218 -2.96 -7.10 -0.30
N ALA A 219 -3.17 -7.63 -1.50
CA ALA A 219 -2.13 -8.29 -2.28
C ALA A 219 -1.04 -7.30 -2.72
N ILE A 220 -1.44 -6.10 -3.16
CA ILE A 220 -0.50 -5.06 -3.60
C ILE A 220 0.21 -4.45 -2.39
N SER A 221 -0.51 -4.04 -1.35
CA SER A 221 0.09 -3.31 -0.23
C SER A 221 0.80 -4.22 0.77
N GLY A 222 0.25 -5.42 1.02
CA GLY A 222 0.86 -6.40 1.91
C GLY A 222 1.87 -7.29 1.17
N GLY A 223 1.49 -7.81 0.02
CA GLY A 223 2.33 -8.75 -0.73
C GLY A 223 3.54 -8.10 -1.41
N LEU A 224 3.45 -6.86 -1.88
CA LEU A 224 4.56 -6.16 -2.58
C LEU A 224 5.21 -5.06 -1.74
N SER A 225 4.73 -4.80 -0.52
CA SER A 225 5.24 -3.77 0.39
C SER A 225 5.10 -4.24 1.85
N THR A 226 5.26 -3.33 2.81
CA THR A 226 5.08 -3.66 4.24
C THR A 226 3.60 -3.66 4.61
N PRO A 227 3.06 -4.70 5.27
CA PRO A 227 1.68 -4.63 5.73
C PRO A 227 1.48 -3.56 6.82
N HIS A 228 0.54 -2.64 6.59
CA HIS A 228 0.18 -1.56 7.52
C HIS A 228 -1.33 -1.38 7.61
N HIS A 229 -1.81 -0.95 8.78
CA HIS A 229 -3.25 -0.74 9.01
C HIS A 229 -3.82 0.35 8.10
N ARG A 230 -3.06 1.41 7.80
CA ARG A 230 -3.48 2.50 6.88
C ARG A 230 -3.84 2.07 5.46
N TYR A 231 -3.31 0.95 4.99
CA TYR A 231 -3.54 0.53 3.61
C TYR A 231 -4.92 -0.07 3.43
N GLN A 232 -5.32 -1.00 4.29
CA GLN A 232 -6.65 -1.59 4.20
C GLN A 232 -7.75 -0.76 4.84
N SER A 233 -7.46 0.06 5.86
CA SER A 233 -8.49 0.90 6.48
C SER A 233 -9.18 1.83 5.47
N ARG A 234 -8.43 2.36 4.49
CA ARG A 234 -8.98 3.19 3.40
C ARG A 234 -9.85 2.42 2.42
N ALA A 235 -9.46 1.18 2.08
CA ALA A 235 -10.20 0.35 1.12
C ALA A 235 -11.47 -0.26 1.72
N MET A 236 -11.43 -0.63 3.01
CA MET A 236 -12.54 -1.27 3.71
C MET A 236 -13.80 -0.41 3.77
N MET A 237 -13.68 0.92 3.69
CA MET A 237 -14.83 1.84 3.63
C MET A 237 -15.68 1.70 2.37
N LEU A 238 -15.16 1.13 1.28
CA LEU A 238 -15.92 0.91 0.05
C LEU A 238 -17.04 -0.13 0.25
N ALA A 239 -16.75 -1.17 1.04
CA ALA A 239 -17.67 -2.29 1.25
C ALA A 239 -19.02 -1.89 1.88
N PRO A 240 -19.08 -1.14 3.00
CA PRO A 240 -20.37 -0.73 3.56
C PRO A 240 -21.15 0.20 2.62
N ALA A 241 -20.48 1.11 1.89
CA ALA A 241 -21.15 1.98 0.92
C ALA A 241 -21.81 1.18 -0.21
N VAL A 242 -21.09 0.22 -0.80
CA VAL A 242 -21.62 -0.61 -1.90
C VAL A 242 -22.68 -1.58 -1.40
N ALA A 243 -22.53 -2.15 -0.20
CA ALA A 243 -23.54 -2.99 0.41
C ALA A 243 -24.87 -2.24 0.63
N LEU A 244 -24.80 -1.01 1.15
CA LEU A 244 -25.98 -0.15 1.38
C LEU A 244 -26.68 0.20 0.06
N LEU A 245 -25.94 0.75 -0.91
CA LEU A 245 -26.50 1.19 -2.20
C LEU A 245 -27.01 0.01 -3.01
N GLY A 246 -26.25 -1.09 -3.08
CA GLY A 246 -26.63 -2.31 -3.78
C GLY A 246 -27.85 -2.98 -3.14
N GLY A 247 -27.90 -3.05 -1.81
CA GLY A 247 -29.06 -3.56 -1.07
C GLY A 247 -30.32 -2.74 -1.31
N ALA A 248 -30.21 -1.40 -1.28
CA ALA A 248 -31.32 -0.51 -1.59
C ALA A 248 -31.83 -0.68 -3.04
N ALA A 249 -30.91 -0.79 -4.01
CA ALA A 249 -31.27 -1.00 -5.41
C ALA A 249 -31.97 -2.36 -5.65
N LEU A 250 -31.51 -3.42 -4.99
CA LEU A 250 -32.13 -4.76 -5.06
C LEU A 250 -33.51 -4.80 -4.41
N ARG A 251 -33.73 -4.05 -3.32
CA ARG A 251 -35.05 -3.93 -2.67
C ARG A 251 -36.06 -3.20 -3.57
N ARG A 252 -35.66 -2.09 -4.20
CA ARG A 252 -36.52 -1.34 -5.13
C ARG A 252 -36.91 -2.14 -6.38
N SER A 253 -36.06 -3.07 -6.79
CA SER A 253 -36.29 -3.93 -7.96
C SER A 253 -37.02 -5.22 -7.63
N ALA A 254 -37.40 -5.45 -6.36
CA ALA A 254 -38.20 -6.61 -5.99
C ALA A 254 -39.64 -6.42 -6.51
N PRO A 255 -40.25 -7.43 -7.16
CA PRO A 255 -41.66 -7.36 -7.52
C PRO A 255 -42.49 -7.17 -6.25
N VAL A 256 -43.41 -6.20 -6.26
CA VAL A 256 -44.40 -6.02 -5.19
C VAL A 256 -45.29 -7.26 -5.24
N SER A 257 -45.19 -8.09 -4.19
CA SER A 257 -46.08 -9.24 -3.97
C SER A 257 -47.47 -8.80 -3.62
#